data_AF-A0A7Y2M235-F1
#
_entry.id   AF-A0A7Y2M235-F1
#
_cell.length_a   1.000
_cell.length_b   1.000
_cell.length_c   1.000
_cell.angle_alpha   90.00
_cell.angle_beta   90.00
_cell.angle_gamma   90.00
#
_symmetry.space_group_name_H-M   'P 1'
#
loop_
_entity.id
_entity.type
_entity.pdbx_description
1 polymer ?
#
loop_
_entity_poly.entity_id
_entity_poly.type
_entity_poly.pdbx_seq_one_letter_code
_entity_poly.pdbx_strand_id
1 'polypeptide(L)'
;MNSPAIDPSAQVALGLTSLAVAIVLYVWVGLALSRVFRKSGVEGWKAWVPVLNTIVLLQLGGFSGWLILLAFIPPALLVVEIIAYHRINLSFGHGGGMTVLAVLLFPVWASVLGFGASRWVGRETTAAGPVRSSAPAPTGAAWDAAGQAPRGAAPGAPGSAPYRSVTPPPAYGGARPAPAGPR
;
A
#
# COMPACT_ATOMS: atom_id res chain seq x y z
N MET A 1 7.59 -30.82 50.79
CA MET A 1 7.41 -31.27 49.40
C MET A 1 8.48 -30.60 48.57
N ASN A 2 9.47 -31.35 48.08
CA ASN A 2 10.54 -30.79 47.26
C ASN A 2 9.98 -30.55 45.85
N SER A 3 9.96 -29.32 45.37
CA SER A 3 9.65 -29.05 43.97
C SER A 3 10.66 -29.79 43.09
N PRO A 4 10.23 -30.46 42.00
CA PRO A 4 11.19 -31.04 41.06
C PRO A 4 12.01 -29.89 40.47
N ALA A 5 13.30 -29.81 40.84
CA ALA A 5 14.24 -28.93 40.20
C ALA A 5 14.41 -29.42 38.76
N ILE A 6 14.21 -28.55 37.77
CA ILE A 6 14.48 -28.90 36.38
C ILE A 6 15.99 -29.09 36.23
N ASP A 7 16.41 -30.25 35.72
CA ASP A 7 17.82 -30.59 35.53
C ASP A 7 18.52 -29.52 34.65
N PRO A 8 19.74 -29.07 34.98
CA PRO A 8 20.44 -28.05 34.19
C PRO A 8 20.61 -28.43 32.72
N SER A 9 20.82 -29.71 32.42
CA SER A 9 20.88 -30.23 31.04
C SER A 9 19.55 -30.09 30.30
N ALA A 10 18.43 -30.29 30.99
CA ALA A 10 17.10 -30.09 30.42
C ALA A 10 16.84 -28.59 30.14
N GLN A 11 17.27 -27.69 31.02
CA GLN A 11 17.19 -26.24 30.77
C GLN A 11 17.99 -25.81 29.53
N VAL A 12 19.22 -26.33 29.38
CA VAL A 12 20.06 -26.08 28.20
C VAL A 12 19.41 -26.63 26.93
N ALA A 13 18.91 -27.87 26.97
CA ALA A 13 18.23 -28.47 25.83
C ALA A 13 16.98 -27.66 25.40
N LEU A 14 16.12 -27.29 26.36
CA LEU A 14 14.95 -26.45 26.10
C LEU A 14 15.34 -25.08 25.53
N GLY A 15 16.41 -24.46 26.03
CA GLY A 15 16.93 -23.20 25.51
C GLY A 15 17.40 -23.31 24.06
N LEU A 16 18.20 -24.33 23.74
CA LEU A 16 18.69 -24.58 22.38
C LEU A 16 17.56 -24.91 21.41
N THR A 17 16.60 -25.74 21.83
CA THR A 17 15.41 -26.04 21.02
C THR A 17 14.58 -24.79 20.77
N SER A 18 14.34 -23.97 21.80
CA SER A 18 13.59 -22.72 21.67
C SER A 18 14.29 -21.73 20.72
N LEU A 19 15.61 -21.61 20.81
CA LEU A 19 16.41 -20.79 19.92
C LEU A 19 16.34 -21.28 18.47
N ALA A 20 16.46 -22.59 18.24
CA ALA A 20 16.36 -23.17 16.91
C ALA A 20 14.99 -22.91 16.28
N VAL A 21 13.90 -23.10 17.04
CA VAL A 21 12.54 -22.79 16.61
C VAL A 21 12.39 -21.30 16.28
N ALA A 22 12.91 -20.41 17.13
CA ALA A 22 12.87 -18.97 16.89
C ALA A 22 13.59 -18.57 15.59
N ILE A 23 14.76 -19.15 15.31
CA ILE A 23 15.51 -18.91 14.07
C ILE A 23 14.71 -19.39 12.85
N VAL A 24 14.13 -20.59 12.90
CA VAL A 24 13.31 -21.13 11.81
C VAL A 24 12.10 -20.24 11.55
N LEU A 25 11.38 -19.83 12.60
CA LEU A 25 10.24 -18.93 12.49
C LEU A 25 10.64 -17.57 11.91
N TYR A 26 11.75 -17.00 12.38
CA TYR A 26 12.28 -15.73 11.89
C TYR A 26 12.62 -15.79 10.39
N VAL A 27 13.34 -16.83 9.96
CA VAL A 27 13.69 -17.04 8.54
C VAL A 27 12.45 -17.26 7.70
N TRP A 28 11.49 -18.06 8.17
CA TRP A 28 10.24 -18.31 7.46
C TRP A 28 9.44 -17.02 7.26
N VAL A 29 9.21 -16.25 8.34
CA VAL A 29 8.49 -14.97 8.27
C VAL A 29 9.22 -13.97 7.38
N GLY A 30 10.54 -13.86 7.51
CA GLY A 30 11.37 -12.98 6.68
C GLY A 30 11.25 -13.30 5.19
N LEU A 31 11.29 -14.59 4.81
CA LEU A 31 11.11 -15.03 3.43
C LEU A 31 9.69 -14.78 2.92
N ALA A 32 8.67 -15.03 3.73
CA ALA A 32 7.27 -14.81 3.38
C ALA A 32 6.99 -13.32 3.13
N LEU A 33 7.35 -12.44 4.07
CA LEU A 33 7.22 -10.99 3.91
C LEU A 33 8.07 -10.46 2.76
N SER A 34 9.28 -11.00 2.54
CA SER A 34 10.11 -10.61 1.40
C SER A 34 9.36 -10.77 0.07
N ARG A 35 8.53 -11.81 -0.05
CA ARG A 35 7.70 -12.01 -1.24
C ARG A 35 6.51 -11.06 -1.29
N VAL A 36 5.85 -10.80 -0.15
CA VAL A 36 4.78 -9.80 -0.05
C VAL A 36 5.28 -8.43 -0.53
N PHE A 37 6.43 -8.00 -0.01
CA PHE A 37 7.04 -6.72 -0.35
C PHE A 37 7.40 -6.65 -1.83
N ARG A 38 8.01 -7.70 -2.39
CA ARG A 38 8.33 -7.75 -3.83
C ARG A 38 7.08 -7.67 -4.71
N LYS A 39 5.97 -8.29 -4.29
CA LYS A 39 4.68 -8.20 -5.01
C LYS A 39 4.08 -6.80 -4.98
N SER A 40 4.34 -6.02 -3.93
CA SER A 40 3.88 -4.64 -3.79
C SER A 40 4.88 -3.59 -4.29
N GLY A 41 5.96 -4.01 -4.98
CA GLY A 41 6.99 -3.10 -5.50
C GLY A 41 8.01 -2.61 -4.48
N VAL A 42 8.04 -3.20 -3.28
CA VAL A 42 9.00 -2.89 -2.21
C VAL A 42 10.15 -3.90 -2.21
N GLU A 43 11.34 -3.43 -1.84
CA GLU A 43 12.53 -4.27 -1.70
C GLU A 43 12.34 -5.35 -0.61
N GLY A 44 12.62 -6.61 -0.96
CA GLY A 44 12.38 -7.74 -0.07
C GLY A 44 13.27 -7.76 1.18
N TRP A 45 14.49 -7.22 1.13
CA TRP A 45 15.41 -7.24 2.27
C TRP A 45 14.85 -6.51 3.50
N LYS A 46 13.94 -5.54 3.29
CA LYS A 46 13.29 -4.78 4.35
C LYS A 46 12.44 -5.66 5.27
N ALA A 47 12.01 -6.83 4.82
CA ALA A 47 11.26 -7.80 5.62
C ALA A 47 12.05 -8.39 6.79
N TRP A 48 13.38 -8.45 6.66
CA TRP A 48 14.26 -9.08 7.65
C TRP A 48 14.52 -8.19 8.85
N VAL A 49 14.46 -6.87 8.70
CA VAL A 49 14.71 -5.95 9.82
C VAL A 49 13.39 -5.70 10.55
N PRO A 50 13.22 -6.10 11.83
CA PRO A 50 11.92 -6.05 12.50
C PRO A 50 11.28 -4.66 12.52
N VAL A 51 12.05 -3.61 12.86
CA VAL A 51 11.52 -2.24 12.90
C VAL A 51 11.13 -1.76 11.50
N LEU A 52 11.94 -2.08 10.51
CA LEU A 52 11.71 -1.64 9.13
C LEU A 52 10.54 -2.38 8.49
N ASN A 53 10.34 -3.66 8.79
CA ASN A 53 9.24 -4.44 8.24
C ASN A 53 7.89 -3.87 8.68
N THR A 54 7.76 -3.45 9.94
CA THR A 54 6.55 -2.80 10.45
C THR A 54 6.35 -1.43 9.79
N ILE A 55 7.41 -0.62 9.68
CA ILE A 55 7.34 0.68 8.98
C ILE A 55 6.84 0.50 7.54
N VAL A 56 7.36 -0.48 6.81
CA VAL A 56 6.94 -0.78 5.43
C VAL A 56 5.50 -1.26 5.38
N LEU A 57 5.07 -2.13 6.30
CA LEU A 57 3.68 -2.57 6.38
C LEU A 57 2.73 -1.40 6.66
N LEU A 58 3.09 -0.48 7.55
CA LEU A 58 2.34 0.75 7.78
C LEU A 58 2.23 1.59 6.50
N GLN A 59 3.34 1.76 5.77
CA GLN A 59 3.37 2.51 4.51
C GLN A 59 2.52 1.84 3.41
N LEU A 60 2.59 0.51 3.27
CA LEU A 60 1.73 -0.26 2.36
C LEU A 60 0.25 -0.14 2.74
N GLY A 61 -0.03 -0.10 4.05
CA GLY A 61 -1.33 0.23 4.60
C GLY A 61 -1.71 1.70 4.45
N GLY A 62 -0.90 2.54 3.79
CA GLY A 62 -1.16 3.95 3.53
C GLY A 62 -1.09 4.86 4.76
N PHE A 63 -0.24 4.50 5.73
CA PHE A 63 0.08 5.30 6.91
C PHE A 63 1.50 5.85 6.87
N SER A 64 1.77 6.83 7.75
CA SER A 64 3.14 7.33 7.96
C SER A 64 3.98 6.30 8.71
N GLY A 65 5.23 6.09 8.27
CA GLY A 65 6.18 5.22 8.95
C GLY A 65 6.49 5.65 10.39
N TRP A 66 6.30 6.94 10.71
CA TRP A 66 6.45 7.48 12.07
C TRP A 66 5.48 6.89 13.09
N LEU A 67 4.38 6.25 12.65
CA LEU A 67 3.49 5.56 13.58
C LEU A 67 4.15 4.36 14.28
N ILE A 68 5.34 3.94 13.85
CA ILE A 68 6.13 2.94 14.60
C ILE A 68 6.47 3.40 16.03
N LEU A 69 6.49 4.72 16.30
CA LEU A 69 6.67 5.24 17.66
C LEU A 69 5.54 4.80 18.60
N LEU A 70 4.38 4.39 18.09
CA LEU A 70 3.32 3.79 18.91
C LEU A 70 3.73 2.43 19.49
N ALA A 71 4.86 1.83 19.11
CA ALA A 71 5.40 0.63 19.76
C ALA A 71 5.61 0.79 21.27
N PHE A 72 5.80 2.03 21.76
CA PHE A 72 5.84 2.34 23.20
C PHE A 72 4.45 2.29 23.88
N ILE A 73 3.37 2.23 23.09
CA ILE A 73 1.98 2.14 23.53
C ILE A 73 1.31 0.97 22.76
N PRO A 74 1.56 -0.29 23.17
CA PRO A 74 1.22 -1.47 22.37
C PRO A 74 -0.24 -1.56 21.89
N PRO A 75 -1.27 -1.19 22.70
CA PRO A 75 -2.65 -1.22 22.24
C PRO A 75 -2.93 -0.26 21.08
N ALA A 76 -2.29 0.91 21.07
CA ALA A 76 -2.47 1.90 20.01
C ALA A 76 -1.81 1.44 18.71
N LEU A 77 -0.61 0.86 18.79
CA LEU A 77 0.07 0.27 17.63
C LEU A 77 -0.78 -0.84 17.01
N LEU A 78 -1.33 -1.74 17.84
CA LEU A 78 -2.14 -2.86 17.36
C LEU A 78 -3.35 -2.40 16.55
N VAL A 79 -4.07 -1.36 17.00
CA VAL A 79 -5.21 -0.81 16.25
C VAL A 79 -4.79 -0.30 14.88
N VAL A 80 -3.68 0.43 14.81
CA VAL A 80 -3.14 0.94 13.53
C VAL A 80 -2.70 -0.21 12.62
N GLU A 81 -2.04 -1.24 13.16
CA GLU A 81 -1.64 -2.43 12.41
C GLU A 81 -2.83 -3.19 11.84
N ILE A 82 -3.89 -3.39 12.62
CA ILE A 82 -5.13 -4.03 12.14
C ILE A 82 -5.67 -3.29 10.91
N ILE A 83 -5.74 -1.96 10.98
CA ILE A 83 -6.23 -1.14 9.86
C ILE A 83 -5.26 -1.22 8.68
N ALA A 84 -3.95 -1.20 8.93
CA ALA A 84 -2.93 -1.33 7.89
C ALA A 84 -3.04 -2.68 7.18
N TYR A 85 -3.12 -3.79 7.92
CA TYR A 85 -3.31 -5.14 7.38
C TYR A 85 -4.60 -5.25 6.59
N HIS A 86 -5.69 -4.64 7.07
CA HIS A 86 -6.94 -4.62 6.31
C HIS A 86 -6.79 -3.90 4.96
N ARG A 87 -6.15 -2.73 4.94
CA ARG A 87 -5.89 -1.98 3.69
C ARG A 87 -4.96 -2.75 2.74
N ILE A 88 -3.93 -3.41 3.27
CA ILE A 88 -3.05 -4.31 2.50
C ILE A 88 -3.85 -5.45 1.90
N ASN A 89 -4.71 -6.12 2.69
CA ASN A 89 -5.53 -7.22 2.24
C ASN A 89 -6.47 -6.80 1.10
N LEU A 90 -7.09 -5.63 1.22
CA LEU A 90 -7.91 -5.06 0.14
C LEU A 90 -7.09 -4.82 -1.13
N SER A 91 -5.84 -4.33 -1.01
CA SER A 91 -4.91 -4.19 -2.13
C SER A 91 -4.52 -5.53 -2.77
N PHE A 92 -4.61 -6.65 -2.06
CA PHE A 92 -4.43 -8.01 -2.61
C PHE A 92 -5.76 -8.67 -3.03
N GLY A 93 -6.90 -7.99 -2.91
CA GLY A 93 -8.22 -8.52 -3.25
C GLY A 93 -8.85 -9.42 -2.18
N HIS A 94 -8.40 -9.33 -0.93
CA HIS A 94 -8.91 -10.10 0.20
C HIS A 94 -9.77 -9.26 1.17
N GLY A 95 -10.77 -9.89 1.79
CA GLY A 95 -11.68 -9.26 2.75
C GLY A 95 -11.23 -9.35 4.21
N GLY A 96 -12.16 -9.04 5.14
CA GLY A 96 -11.89 -8.97 6.59
C GLY A 96 -11.37 -10.27 7.23
N GLY A 97 -11.76 -11.45 6.73
CA GLY A 97 -11.23 -12.73 7.25
C GLY A 97 -9.71 -12.86 7.11
N MET A 98 -9.13 -12.27 6.05
CA MET A 98 -7.68 -12.23 5.88
C MET A 98 -7.01 -11.31 6.90
N THR A 99 -7.71 -10.26 7.37
CA THR A 99 -7.21 -9.39 8.44
C THR A 99 -7.21 -10.12 9.78
N VAL A 100 -8.26 -10.88 10.07
CA VAL A 100 -8.31 -11.73 11.28
C VAL A 100 -7.15 -12.73 11.26
N LEU A 101 -6.89 -13.36 10.10
CA LEU A 101 -5.74 -14.23 9.93
C LEU A 101 -4.40 -13.50 10.15
N ALA A 102 -4.26 -12.25 9.69
CA ALA A 102 -3.07 -11.44 9.90
C ALA A 102 -2.76 -11.21 11.38
N VAL A 103 -3.79 -10.91 12.16
CA VAL A 103 -3.66 -10.55 13.58
C VAL A 103 -3.42 -11.80 14.44
N LEU A 104 -4.14 -12.89 14.17
CA LEU A 104 -4.03 -14.11 14.97
C LEU A 104 -2.82 -14.96 14.57
N LEU A 105 -2.58 -15.11 13.27
CA LEU A 105 -1.56 -16.00 12.70
C LEU A 105 -0.73 -15.26 11.64
N PHE A 106 0.00 -14.25 12.08
CA PHE A 106 0.82 -13.40 11.22
C PHE A 106 1.75 -14.17 10.25
N PRO A 107 2.49 -15.22 10.65
CA PRO A 107 3.35 -15.98 9.74
C PRO A 107 2.58 -16.68 8.60
N VAL A 108 1.37 -17.17 8.91
CA VAL A 108 0.51 -17.86 7.94
C VAL A 108 -0.07 -16.85 6.97
N TRP A 109 -0.57 -15.71 7.48
CA TRP A 109 -1.03 -14.61 6.63
C TRP A 109 0.05 -14.17 5.63
N ALA A 110 1.27 -13.94 6.11
CA ALA A 110 2.38 -13.53 5.25
C ALA A 110 2.73 -14.60 4.20
N SER A 111 2.65 -15.89 4.57
CA SER A 111 2.91 -17.00 3.65
C SER A 111 1.85 -17.09 2.55
N VAL A 112 0.58 -16.91 2.91
CA VAL A 112 -0.54 -16.91 1.96
C VAL A 112 -0.43 -15.75 0.99
N LEU A 113 -0.14 -14.54 1.45
CA LEU A 113 0.06 -13.39 0.55
C LEU A 113 1.36 -13.50 -0.26
N GLY A 114 2.45 -13.92 0.37
CA GLY A 114 3.78 -13.96 -0.22
C GLY A 114 3.92 -15.04 -1.28
N PHE A 115 3.48 -16.26 -0.98
CA PHE A 115 3.64 -17.43 -1.86
C PHE A 115 2.37 -17.79 -2.64
N GLY A 116 1.19 -17.30 -2.22
CA GLY A 116 -0.05 -17.55 -2.93
C GLY A 116 -0.15 -16.86 -4.29
N ALA A 117 -1.22 -17.13 -5.04
CA ALA A 117 -1.45 -16.56 -6.38
C ALA A 117 -1.98 -15.12 -6.38
N SER A 118 -2.24 -14.53 -5.20
CA SER A 118 -2.74 -13.16 -5.09
C SER A 118 -1.72 -12.16 -5.65
N ARG A 119 -2.24 -11.17 -6.35
CA ARG A 119 -1.51 -10.11 -7.04
C ARG A 119 -1.86 -8.77 -6.41
N TRP A 120 -0.87 -7.88 -6.33
CA TRP A 120 -1.09 -6.54 -5.83
C TRP A 120 -1.89 -5.74 -6.86
N VAL A 121 -3.05 -5.23 -6.46
CA VAL A 121 -3.97 -4.39 -7.24
C VAL A 121 -4.02 -2.96 -6.68
N GLY A 122 -3.48 -2.75 -5.47
CA GLY A 122 -3.34 -1.42 -4.87
C GLY A 122 -2.44 -0.51 -5.72
N ARG A 123 -2.64 0.81 -5.61
CA ARG A 123 -1.75 1.78 -6.27
C ARG A 123 -0.30 1.50 -5.85
N GLU A 124 0.59 1.45 -6.83
CA GLU A 124 2.03 1.28 -6.60
C GLU A 124 2.46 2.30 -5.55
N THR A 125 3.07 1.83 -4.47
CA THR A 125 3.71 2.71 -3.48
C THR A 125 4.96 3.30 -4.09
N THR A 126 4.79 4.21 -5.05
CA THR A 126 5.79 5.25 -5.28
C THR A 126 5.88 5.97 -3.95
N ALA A 127 7.05 5.91 -3.33
CA ALA A 127 7.41 6.67 -2.14
C ALA A 127 7.26 8.18 -2.45
N ALA A 128 6.02 8.66 -2.41
CA ALA A 128 5.68 10.05 -2.52
C ALA A 128 5.13 10.41 -1.14
N GLY A 129 5.95 11.12 -0.38
CA GLY A 129 5.46 11.99 0.68
C GLY A 129 4.32 12.89 0.14
N PRO A 130 3.58 13.59 1.02
CA PRO A 130 2.33 14.23 0.64
C PRO A 130 2.49 15.02 -0.65
N VAL A 131 1.98 14.45 -1.75
CA VAL A 131 1.88 15.14 -3.02
C VAL A 131 0.87 16.22 -2.74
N ARG A 132 1.36 17.42 -2.44
CA ARG A 132 0.57 18.62 -2.63
C ARG A 132 0.18 18.54 -4.09
N SER A 133 -1.08 18.22 -4.37
CA SER A 133 -1.66 18.57 -5.64
C SER A 133 -1.56 20.09 -5.70
N SER A 134 -0.46 20.60 -6.22
CA SER A 134 -0.39 21.99 -6.66
C SER A 134 -1.27 22.05 -7.90
N ALA A 135 -2.58 22.08 -7.69
CA ALA A 135 -3.45 22.72 -8.64
C ALA A 135 -2.88 24.12 -8.87
N PRO A 136 -2.56 24.53 -10.10
CA PRO A 136 -2.21 25.91 -10.36
C PRO A 136 -3.37 26.76 -9.87
N ALA A 137 -3.12 27.62 -8.88
CA ALA A 137 -4.07 28.68 -8.56
C ALA A 137 -4.33 29.45 -9.86
N PRO A 138 -5.59 29.75 -10.22
CA PRO A 138 -5.85 30.66 -11.33
C PRO A 138 -5.26 32.02 -10.96
N THR A 139 -4.07 32.31 -11.46
CA THR A 139 -3.43 33.62 -11.35
C THR A 139 -4.29 34.61 -12.12
N GLY A 140 -4.72 35.64 -11.42
CA GLY A 140 -5.82 36.52 -11.82
C GLY A 140 -5.61 37.21 -13.16
N ALA A 141 -6.65 37.10 -13.99
CA ALA A 141 -6.91 37.96 -15.13
C ALA A 141 -8.43 38.07 -15.35
N ALA A 142 -9.16 38.45 -14.29
CA ALA A 142 -10.62 38.59 -14.36
C ALA A 142 -11.18 39.66 -13.40
N TRP A 143 -10.42 40.72 -13.12
CA TRP A 143 -10.93 41.89 -12.39
C TRP A 143 -11.46 43.00 -13.31
N ASP A 144 -11.24 42.88 -14.64
CA ASP A 144 -11.58 43.94 -15.60
C ASP A 144 -13.02 43.89 -16.15
N ALA A 145 -13.88 43.02 -15.63
CA ALA A 145 -15.27 42.90 -16.08
C ALA A 145 -16.31 43.46 -15.09
N ALA A 146 -15.87 44.12 -14.00
CA ALA A 146 -16.77 44.81 -13.07
C ALA A 146 -17.11 46.23 -13.59
N GLY A 147 -17.74 46.33 -14.76
CA GLY A 147 -17.88 47.64 -15.42
C GLY A 147 -18.92 47.80 -16.52
N GLN A 148 -19.87 46.87 -16.72
CA GLN A 148 -20.99 47.11 -17.64
C GLN A 148 -22.26 46.35 -17.19
N ALA A 149 -23.15 47.07 -16.50
CA ALA A 149 -24.57 46.72 -16.45
C ALA A 149 -25.28 47.39 -17.63
N PRO A 150 -26.18 46.69 -18.34
CA PRO A 150 -27.53 47.23 -18.46
C PRO A 150 -28.66 46.19 -18.35
N ARG A 151 -29.60 46.51 -17.45
CA ARG A 151 -31.07 46.44 -17.54
C ARG A 151 -31.75 45.21 -18.20
N GLY A 152 -32.57 44.53 -17.38
CA GLY A 152 -33.97 44.26 -17.73
C GLY A 152 -34.39 42.80 -17.99
N ALA A 153 -35.53 42.45 -17.37
CA ALA A 153 -36.53 41.42 -17.74
C ALA A 153 -36.27 39.92 -17.44
N ALA A 154 -36.85 39.50 -16.29
CA ALA A 154 -37.68 38.33 -15.97
C ALA A 154 -37.36 36.88 -16.43
N PRO A 155 -37.74 35.85 -15.63
CA PRO A 155 -37.30 34.47 -15.80
C PRO A 155 -38.29 33.61 -16.61
N GLY A 156 -37.77 32.84 -17.57
CA GLY A 156 -38.55 31.86 -18.34
C GLY A 156 -37.71 30.67 -18.81
N ALA A 157 -38.12 29.47 -18.36
CA ALA A 157 -37.89 28.12 -18.89
C ALA A 157 -36.43 27.61 -19.16
N PRO A 158 -36.02 26.46 -18.57
CA PRO A 158 -34.83 25.75 -19.03
C PRO A 158 -35.12 24.98 -20.32
N GLY A 159 -34.74 25.59 -21.45
CA GLY A 159 -34.61 24.91 -22.74
C GLY A 159 -33.32 24.09 -22.80
N SER A 160 -33.46 22.85 -23.27
CA SER A 160 -32.41 21.87 -23.52
C SER A 160 -31.28 22.40 -24.40
N ALA A 161 -30.06 22.48 -23.86
CA ALA A 161 -28.85 22.74 -24.63
C ALA A 161 -28.33 21.42 -25.25
N PRO A 162 -28.10 21.35 -26.58
CA PRO A 162 -27.57 20.15 -27.21
C PRO A 162 -26.07 19.98 -26.87
N TYR A 163 -25.69 18.74 -26.52
CA TYR A 163 -24.30 18.34 -26.32
C TYR A 163 -23.47 18.68 -27.55
N ARG A 164 -22.46 19.53 -27.38
CA ARG A 164 -21.48 19.87 -28.42
C ARG A 164 -20.60 18.64 -28.64
N SER A 165 -20.73 18.00 -29.80
CA SER A 165 -19.88 16.89 -30.22
C SER A 165 -18.42 17.33 -30.25
N VAL A 166 -17.60 16.74 -29.38
CA VAL A 166 -16.13 16.89 -29.39
C VAL A 166 -15.61 16.12 -30.61
N THR A 167 -14.94 16.82 -31.52
CA THR A 167 -14.27 16.23 -32.69
C THR A 167 -13.10 15.35 -32.21
N PRO A 168 -13.00 14.07 -32.64
CA PRO A 168 -11.85 13.24 -32.32
C PRO A 168 -10.58 13.75 -33.05
N PRO A 169 -9.38 13.60 -32.45
CA PRO A 169 -8.12 14.01 -33.06
C PRO A 169 -7.81 13.18 -34.32
N PRO A 170 -7.10 13.75 -35.33
CA PRO A 170 -6.78 13.06 -36.56
C PRO A 170 -5.90 11.83 -36.31
N ALA A 171 -6.25 10.73 -36.96
CA ALA A 171 -5.49 9.49 -36.93
C ALA A 171 -4.06 9.71 -37.47
N TYR A 172 -3.06 9.36 -36.67
CA TYR A 172 -1.67 9.29 -37.13
C TYR A 172 -1.51 8.09 -38.08
N GLY A 173 -1.87 8.32 -39.34
CA GLY A 173 -1.53 7.47 -40.46
C GLY A 173 -0.16 7.85 -41.01
N GLY A 174 0.84 6.99 -40.76
CA GLY A 174 2.15 7.08 -41.39
C GLY A 174 2.79 5.70 -41.42
N ALA A 175 2.56 4.95 -42.49
CA ALA A 175 3.20 3.67 -42.73
C ALA A 175 4.73 3.84 -42.79
N ARG A 176 5.46 3.05 -42.01
CA ARG A 176 6.92 3.01 -42.00
C ARG A 176 7.41 2.19 -43.20
N PRO A 177 8.26 2.71 -44.10
CA PRO A 177 8.89 1.88 -45.12
C PRO A 177 9.88 0.90 -44.49
N ALA A 178 9.82 -0.38 -44.89
CA ALA A 178 10.75 -1.42 -44.47
C ALA A 178 12.13 -1.22 -45.13
N PRO A 179 13.25 -1.44 -44.41
CA PRO A 179 14.58 -1.31 -45.00
C PRO A 179 14.90 -2.49 -45.94
N ALA A 180 15.28 -2.18 -47.18
CA ALA A 180 15.81 -3.12 -48.15
C ALA A 180 17.25 -3.51 -47.78
N GLY A 181 17.52 -4.82 -47.70
CA GLY A 181 18.87 -5.36 -47.46
C GLY A 181 19.75 -5.37 -48.72
N PRO A 182 21.08 -5.25 -48.60
CA PRO A 182 22.02 -5.55 -49.68
C PRO A 182 22.57 -6.98 -49.62
N ARG A 183 22.86 -7.52 -50.82
CA ARG A 183 23.47 -8.82 -51.15
C ARG A 183 24.92 -8.95 -50.68
#